data_AF-A0A166ZWR7-F1
#
_entry.id   AF-A0A166ZWR7-F1
#
_cell.length_a   1.000
_cell.length_b   1.000
_cell.length_c   1.000
_cell.angle_alpha   90.00
_cell.angle_beta   90.00
_cell.angle_gamma   90.00
#
_symmetry.space_group_name_H-M   'P 1'
#
loop_
_entity.id
_entity.type
_entity.pdbx_description
1 polymer ?
#
loop_
_entity_poly.entity_id
_entity_poly.type
_entity_poly.pdbx_seq_one_letter_code
_entity_poly.pdbx_strand_id
1 'polypeptide(L)'
;LSTVFQSSQEVIRSCRRPAGDTAAKKAARQVFGPDVRKDLPVPRAIDEYNHKMNGVDVSDQMRSYYQYSHPIRRGGWQSIAWNFLLEVVVVNSFLLQLWGSPRWQKVKTHYQWRQLLAAQLIQQWTAEVTA
;
A
#
# COMPACT_ATOMS: atom_id res chain seq x y z
N LEU A 1 13.98 -22.09 -5.89
CA LEU A 1 15.02 -21.99 -4.83
C LEU A 1 15.76 -20.68 -5.05
N SER A 2 15.74 -19.74 -4.10
CA SER A 2 16.59 -18.56 -4.18
C SER A 2 17.96 -18.91 -3.59
N THR A 3 19.02 -18.24 -4.04
CA THR A 3 20.40 -18.42 -3.55
C THR A 3 20.57 -18.10 -2.06
N VAL A 4 19.58 -17.48 -1.42
CA VAL A 4 19.65 -17.01 -0.03
C VAL A 4 18.98 -17.98 0.96
N PHE A 5 17.99 -18.76 0.52
CA PHE A 5 17.20 -19.62 1.42
C PHE A 5 17.46 -21.10 1.17
N GLN A 6 17.72 -21.84 2.24
CA GLN A 6 17.82 -23.30 2.22
C GLN A 6 16.40 -23.90 2.29
N SER A 7 16.18 -25.02 1.60
CA SER A 7 14.87 -25.70 1.57
C SER A 7 14.41 -26.25 2.92
N SER A 8 15.33 -26.46 3.86
CA SER A 8 15.05 -26.96 5.22
C SER A 8 14.64 -25.87 6.21
N GLN A 9 14.71 -24.59 5.83
CA GLN A 9 14.37 -23.49 6.73
C GLN A 9 12.86 -23.27 6.74
N GLU A 10 12.23 -23.59 7.87
CA GLU A 10 10.80 -23.42 8.10
C GLU A 10 10.55 -22.54 9.32
N VAL A 11 9.41 -21.83 9.29
CA VAL A 11 8.92 -21.01 10.40
C VAL A 11 7.49 -21.44 10.69
N ILE A 12 7.16 -21.66 11.97
CA ILE A 12 5.79 -21.97 12.38
C ILE A 12 4.94 -20.69 12.29
N ARG A 13 3.84 -20.75 11.54
CA ARG A 13 2.90 -19.64 11.38
C ARG A 13 1.47 -20.10 11.61
N SER A 14 0.70 -19.25 12.28
CA SER A 14 -0.75 -19.44 12.45
C SER A 14 -1.48 -19.10 11.16
N CYS A 15 -1.63 -20.10 10.30
CA CYS A 15 -2.24 -19.96 8.99
C CYS A 15 -3.77 -20.01 9.10
N ARG A 16 -4.47 -19.24 8.25
CA ARG A 16 -5.93 -19.33 8.12
C ARG A 16 -6.28 -20.42 7.11
N ARG A 17 -7.30 -21.22 7.42
CA ARG A 17 -7.86 -22.22 6.51
C ARG A 17 -8.27 -21.55 5.19
N PRO A 18 -7.82 -22.05 4.02
CA PRO A 18 -8.12 -21.43 2.75
C PRO A 18 -9.60 -21.52 2.39
N ALA A 19 -10.13 -20.45 1.79
CA ALA A 19 -11.52 -20.36 1.32
C ALA A 19 -11.61 -20.55 -0.20
N GLY A 20 -12.69 -21.17 -0.68
CA GLY A 20 -12.94 -21.49 -2.08
C GLY A 20 -12.75 -22.98 -2.41
N ASP A 21 -13.04 -23.35 -3.65
CA ASP A 21 -13.29 -24.76 -4.00
C ASP A 21 -12.32 -25.39 -5.03
N THR A 22 -11.19 -24.73 -5.29
CA THR A 22 -10.15 -25.32 -6.15
C THR A 22 -9.55 -26.58 -5.53
N ALA A 23 -9.07 -27.51 -6.36
CA ALA A 23 -8.50 -28.78 -5.91
C ALA A 23 -7.38 -28.59 -4.87
N ALA A 24 -6.47 -27.64 -5.10
CA ALA A 24 -5.42 -27.29 -4.14
C ALA A 24 -5.97 -26.81 -2.79
N LYS A 25 -7.03 -25.99 -2.81
CA LYS A 25 -7.67 -25.49 -1.58
C LYS A 25 -8.45 -26.59 -0.85
N LYS A 26 -9.08 -27.53 -1.58
CA LYS A 26 -9.69 -28.74 -1.00
C LYS A 26 -8.65 -29.59 -0.28
N ALA A 27 -7.52 -29.89 -0.93
CA ALA A 27 -6.43 -30.65 -0.33
C ALA A 27 -5.86 -29.94 0.91
N ALA A 28 -5.59 -28.64 0.80
CA ALA A 28 -5.11 -27.85 1.95
C ALA A 28 -6.09 -27.89 3.12
N ARG A 29 -7.42 -27.78 2.89
CA ARG A 29 -8.44 -27.87 3.95
C ARG A 29 -8.40 -29.18 4.74
N GLN A 30 -8.02 -30.30 4.12
CA GLN A 30 -7.88 -31.58 4.83
C GLN A 30 -6.82 -31.49 5.93
N VAL A 31 -5.72 -30.75 5.70
CA VAL A 31 -4.67 -30.51 6.70
C VAL A 31 -5.19 -29.69 7.90
N PHE A 32 -6.10 -28.74 7.66
CA PHE A 32 -6.72 -27.93 8.71
C PHE A 32 -7.81 -28.67 9.48
N GLY A 33 -8.49 -29.64 8.86
CA GLY A 33 -9.62 -30.33 9.46
C GLY A 33 -10.74 -29.35 9.87
N PRO A 34 -11.29 -29.47 11.10
CA PRO A 34 -12.36 -28.58 11.56
C PRO A 34 -11.86 -27.14 11.82
N ASP A 35 -10.57 -26.96 12.09
CA ASP A 35 -10.02 -25.70 12.58
C ASP A 35 -10.01 -24.60 11.51
N VAL A 36 -10.32 -23.37 11.95
CA VAL A 36 -10.28 -22.17 11.09
C VAL A 36 -8.85 -21.64 10.95
N ARG A 37 -8.00 -21.90 11.95
CA ARG A 37 -6.58 -21.57 11.96
C ARG A 37 -5.77 -22.76 12.46
N LYS A 38 -4.58 -22.95 11.93
CA LYS A 38 -3.67 -24.01 12.34
C LYS A 38 -2.24 -23.53 12.21
N ASP A 39 -1.43 -23.89 13.20
CA ASP A 39 0.01 -23.63 13.17
C ASP A 39 0.67 -24.65 12.24
N LEU A 40 1.24 -24.15 11.16
CA LEU A 40 1.86 -24.96 10.12
C LEU A 40 3.30 -24.50 9.88
N PRO A 41 4.22 -25.44 9.58
CA PRO A 41 5.53 -25.07 9.07
C PRO A 41 5.37 -24.44 7.69
N VAL A 42 5.87 -23.22 7.54
CA VAL A 42 5.92 -22.50 6.28
C VAL A 42 7.39 -22.32 5.89
N PRO A 43 7.78 -22.62 4.64
CA PRO A 43 9.13 -22.34 4.17
C PRO A 43 9.48 -20.86 4.38
N ARG A 44 10.61 -20.59 5.05
CA ARG A 44 11.02 -19.24 5.45
C ARG A 44 11.07 -18.27 4.26
N ALA A 45 11.49 -18.75 3.09
CA ALA A 45 11.51 -17.94 1.87
C ALA A 45 10.11 -17.42 1.49
N ILE A 46 9.08 -18.27 1.60
CA ILE A 46 7.69 -17.91 1.28
C ILE A 46 7.15 -16.96 2.33
N ASP A 47 7.46 -17.22 3.60
CA ASP A 47 7.08 -16.35 4.70
C ASP A 47 7.63 -14.93 4.53
N GLU A 48 8.94 -14.79 4.30
CA GLU A 48 9.58 -13.49 4.10
C GLU A 48 9.06 -12.77 2.84
N TYR A 49 8.80 -13.52 1.76
CA TYR A 49 8.19 -12.96 0.55
C TYR A 49 6.79 -12.41 0.85
N ASN A 50 5.91 -13.20 1.48
CA ASN A 50 4.54 -12.80 1.75
C ASN A 50 4.42 -11.59 2.70
N HIS A 51 5.36 -11.42 3.63
CA HIS A 51 5.38 -10.26 4.54
C HIS A 51 5.92 -8.98 3.89
N LYS A 52 6.75 -9.10 2.84
CA LYS A 52 7.40 -7.95 2.18
C LYS A 52 6.84 -7.65 0.79
N MET A 53 6.04 -8.56 0.22
CA MET A 53 5.32 -8.34 -1.03
C MET A 53 4.16 -7.34 -0.83
N ASN A 54 3.60 -6.85 -1.94
CA ASN A 54 2.49 -5.89 -1.99
C ASN A 54 2.83 -4.43 -1.63
N GLY A 55 4.10 -4.05 -1.44
CA GLY A 55 4.45 -2.64 -1.23
C GLY A 55 3.98 -1.73 -2.38
N VAL A 56 4.09 -2.22 -3.62
CA VAL A 56 3.57 -1.53 -4.81
C VAL A 56 2.04 -1.45 -4.80
N ASP A 57 1.35 -2.55 -4.53
CA ASP A 57 -0.11 -2.62 -4.49
C ASP A 57 -0.70 -1.70 -3.40
N VAL A 58 -0.08 -1.66 -2.22
CA VAL A 58 -0.46 -0.73 -1.15
C VAL A 58 -0.29 0.71 -1.60
N SER A 59 0.83 1.05 -2.25
CA SER A 59 1.04 2.39 -2.79
C SER A 59 0.01 2.76 -3.86
N ASP A 60 -0.36 1.79 -4.71
CA ASP A 60 -1.36 1.98 -5.77
C ASP A 60 -2.76 2.18 -5.20
N GLN A 61 -3.12 1.38 -4.20
CA GLN A 61 -4.36 1.53 -3.46
C GLN A 61 -4.46 2.92 -2.80
N MET A 62 -3.41 3.39 -2.15
CA MET A 62 -3.41 4.72 -1.51
C MET A 62 -3.61 5.86 -2.51
N ARG A 63 -3.04 5.75 -3.72
CA ARG A 63 -3.23 6.75 -4.80
C ARG A 63 -4.64 6.70 -5.38
N SER A 64 -5.18 5.50 -5.62
CA SER A 64 -6.48 5.34 -6.28
C SER A 64 -7.67 5.86 -5.44
N TYR A 65 -7.56 5.88 -4.11
CA TYR A 65 -8.63 6.37 -3.22
C TYR A 65 -9.02 7.84 -3.45
N TYR A 66 -8.07 8.72 -3.77
CA TYR A 66 -8.30 10.17 -3.90
C TYR A 66 -7.66 10.74 -5.18
N GLN A 67 -7.63 9.94 -6.23
CA GLN A 67 -6.94 10.25 -7.47
C GLN A 67 -7.51 11.51 -8.15
N TYR A 68 -6.64 12.29 -8.78
CA TYR A 68 -6.99 13.33 -9.74
C TYR A 68 -7.85 12.75 -10.89
N SER A 69 -9.18 12.86 -10.78
CA SER A 69 -10.14 12.18 -11.66
C SER A 69 -10.53 12.99 -12.91
N HIS A 70 -9.66 13.87 -13.39
CA HIS A 70 -9.96 14.71 -14.56
C HIS A 70 -9.64 13.98 -15.87
N PRO A 71 -10.52 14.05 -16.88
CA PRO A 71 -10.24 13.49 -18.20
C PRO A 71 -9.01 14.14 -18.82
N ILE A 72 -8.03 13.32 -19.19
CA ILE A 72 -6.80 13.77 -19.85
C ILE A 72 -7.02 13.75 -21.36
N ARG A 73 -6.89 14.93 -22.00
CA ARG A 73 -7.19 15.12 -23.42
C ARG A 73 -6.00 15.56 -24.27
N ARG A 74 -4.88 15.98 -23.66
CA ARG A 74 -3.74 16.61 -24.37
C ARG A 74 -2.41 15.88 -24.21
N GLY A 75 -2.45 14.54 -24.16
CA GLY A 75 -1.28 13.67 -24.31
C GLY A 75 -0.83 12.92 -23.05
N GLY A 76 -0.05 11.86 -23.24
CA GLY A 76 0.36 10.92 -22.18
C GLY A 76 1.18 11.55 -21.05
N TRP A 77 1.93 12.63 -21.33
CA TRP A 77 2.72 13.35 -20.33
C TRP A 77 1.85 13.92 -19.20
N GLN A 78 0.61 14.35 -19.50
CA GLN A 78 -0.32 14.86 -18.49
C GLN A 78 -0.73 13.76 -17.52
N SER A 79 -0.86 12.52 -18.01
CA SER A 79 -1.20 11.37 -17.16
C SER A 79 -0.06 11.06 -16.21
N ILE A 80 1.17 11.08 -16.72
CA ILE A 80 2.36 10.89 -15.90
C ILE A 80 2.48 11.99 -14.85
N ALA A 81 2.30 13.26 -15.23
CA ALA A 81 2.42 14.38 -14.30
C ALA A 81 1.32 14.37 -13.23
N TRP A 82 0.06 14.29 -13.65
CA TRP A 82 -1.08 14.55 -12.75
C TRP A 82 -1.65 13.29 -12.11
N ASN A 83 -1.79 12.19 -12.86
CA ASN A 83 -2.37 10.96 -12.30
C ASN A 83 -1.34 10.12 -11.54
N PHE A 84 -0.05 10.26 -11.86
CA PHE A 84 1.00 9.48 -11.23
C PHE A 84 1.90 10.31 -10.32
N LEU A 85 2.71 11.23 -10.85
CA LEU A 85 3.73 11.92 -10.07
C LEU A 85 3.14 12.78 -8.95
N LEU A 86 2.10 13.56 -9.23
CA LEU A 86 1.41 14.35 -8.22
C LEU A 86 0.88 13.45 -7.09
N GLU A 87 0.21 12.36 -7.44
CA GLU A 87 -0.34 11.40 -6.46
C GLU A 87 0.76 10.74 -5.63
N VAL A 88 1.89 10.37 -6.24
CA VAL A 88 3.07 9.85 -5.54
C VAL A 88 3.62 10.87 -4.55
N VAL A 89 3.77 12.14 -4.93
CA VAL A 89 4.28 13.20 -4.04
C VAL A 89 3.32 13.43 -2.87
N VAL A 90 2.02 13.48 -3.12
CA VAL A 90 1.01 13.68 -2.07
C VAL A 90 0.99 12.50 -1.09
N VAL A 91 0.99 11.26 -1.58
CA VAL A 91 1.03 10.07 -0.71
C VAL A 91 2.34 10.00 0.08
N ASN A 92 3.48 10.22 -0.57
CA ASN A 92 4.78 10.16 0.10
C ASN A 92 4.95 11.26 1.16
N SER A 93 4.44 12.47 0.92
CA SER A 93 4.45 13.53 1.93
C SER A 93 3.59 13.19 3.14
N PHE A 94 2.43 12.53 2.94
CA PHE A 94 1.61 12.02 4.03
C PHE A 94 2.34 10.94 4.84
N LEU A 95 2.99 9.99 4.17
CA LEU A 95 3.78 8.95 4.83
C LEU A 95 4.97 9.55 5.59
N LEU A 96 5.63 10.56 5.03
CA LEU A 96 6.71 11.29 5.69
C LEU A 96 6.22 12.07 6.92
N GLN A 97 4.99 12.59 6.89
CA GLN A 97 4.35 13.17 8.07
C GLN A 97 4.05 12.11 9.15
N LEU A 98 3.64 10.91 8.75
CA LEU A 98 3.24 9.82 9.65
C LEU A 98 4.45 9.14 10.32
N TRP A 99 5.49 8.84 9.54
CA TRP A 99 6.64 8.05 9.98
C TRP A 99 7.91 8.88 10.17
N GLY A 100 7.98 10.06 9.57
CA GLY A 100 9.10 10.97 9.76
C GLY A 100 8.97 11.80 11.03
N SER A 101 9.92 12.73 11.18
CA SER A 101 9.87 13.78 12.21
C SER A 101 9.95 15.20 11.61
N PRO A 102 9.17 15.52 10.55
CA PRO A 102 9.14 16.89 10.04
C PRO A 102 8.39 17.82 11.02
N ARG A 103 8.72 19.11 10.99
CA ARG A 103 7.98 20.16 11.73
C ARG A 103 6.69 20.54 11.00
N TRP A 104 5.89 19.55 10.62
CA TRP A 104 4.61 19.73 9.91
C TRP A 104 3.43 19.47 10.84
N GLN A 105 2.29 20.09 10.54
CA GLN A 105 1.04 19.78 11.23
C GLN A 105 0.68 18.32 10.94
N LYS A 106 0.45 17.54 11.99
CA LYS A 106 0.07 16.12 11.85
C LYS A 106 -1.43 15.99 11.69
N VAL A 107 -1.85 15.26 10.66
CA VAL A 107 -3.24 14.82 10.51
C VAL A 107 -3.33 13.30 10.51
N LYS A 108 -4.53 12.80 10.84
CA LYS A 108 -4.76 11.36 11.04
C LYS A 108 -5.05 10.64 9.73
N THR A 109 -5.66 11.32 8.76
CA THR A 109 -6.14 10.70 7.53
C THR A 109 -5.51 11.33 6.30
N HIS A 110 -5.34 10.52 5.26
CA HIS A 110 -4.84 10.97 3.97
C HIS A 110 -5.75 12.04 3.34
N TYR A 111 -7.06 11.97 3.56
CA TYR A 111 -8.02 12.98 3.11
C TYR A 111 -7.76 14.35 3.76
N GLN A 112 -7.63 14.38 5.09
CA GLN A 112 -7.31 15.62 5.81
C GLN A 112 -5.97 16.21 5.37
N TRP A 113 -5.00 15.36 5.01
CA TRP A 113 -3.69 15.81 4.55
C TRP A 113 -3.80 16.55 3.22
N ARG A 114 -4.58 16.01 2.29
CA ARG A 114 -4.88 16.65 1.00
C ARG A 114 -5.59 17.98 1.18
N GLN A 115 -6.59 18.05 2.07
CA GLN A 115 -7.31 19.30 2.37
C GLN A 115 -6.37 20.36 2.94
N LEU A 116 -5.49 19.97 3.87
CA LEU A 116 -4.50 20.85 4.47
C LEU A 116 -3.52 21.40 3.42
N LEU A 117 -2.97 20.53 2.57
CA LEU A 117 -2.08 20.95 1.48
C LEU A 117 -2.79 21.90 0.51
N ALA A 118 -4.02 21.58 0.11
CA ALA A 118 -4.80 22.44 -0.78
C ALA A 118 -5.06 23.82 -0.15
N ALA A 119 -5.47 23.87 1.11
CA ALA A 119 -5.71 25.13 1.82
C ALA A 119 -4.43 25.98 1.93
N GLN A 120 -3.30 25.36 2.27
CA GLN A 120 -2.01 26.06 2.37
C GLN A 120 -1.55 26.62 1.03
N LEU A 121 -1.65 25.84 -0.05
CA LEU A 121 -1.30 26.29 -1.39
C LEU A 121 -2.20 27.43 -1.85
N ILE A 122 -3.51 27.31 -1.66
CA ILE A 122 -4.45 28.39 -2.01
C ILE A 122 -4.12 29.65 -1.21
N GLN A 123 -3.93 29.54 0.11
CA GLN A 123 -3.62 30.69 0.96
C GLN A 123 -2.33 31.40 0.53
N GLN A 124 -1.27 30.64 0.24
CA GLN A 124 0.01 31.21 -0.17
C GLN A 124 -0.12 32.02 -1.48
N TRP A 125 -0.74 31.43 -2.50
CA TRP A 125 -0.81 32.06 -3.82
C TRP A 125 -1.94 33.10 -3.95
N THR A 126 -2.97 33.04 -3.11
CA THR A 126 -4.00 34.10 -3.05
C THR A 126 -3.49 35.35 -2.34
N ALA A 127 -2.69 35.20 -1.29
CA ALA A 127 -2.08 36.33 -0.59
C ALA A 127 -1.14 37.15 -1.49
N GLU A 128 -0.41 36.47 -2.39
CA GLU A 128 0.48 37.12 -3.37
C GLU A 128 -0.25 37.93 -4.45
N VAL A 129 -1.53 37.64 -4.74
CA VAL A 129 -2.33 38.39 -5.74
C VAL A 129 -2.95 39.67 -5.14
N THR A 130 -3.05 39.76 -3.81
CA THR A 130 -3.60 40.91 -3.09
C THR A 130 -2.56 41.88 -2.53
N ALA A 131 -1.27 41.61 -2.71
CA ALA A 131 -0.14 42.45 -2.30
C ALA A 131 0.43 43.21 -3.50
#